data_AF-A0A1M7B6W7-F1
#
_entry.id   AF-A0A1M7B6W7-F1
#
_cell.length_a   1.000
_cell.length_b   1.000
_cell.length_c   1.000
_cell.angle_alpha   90.00
_cell.angle_beta   90.00
_cell.angle_gamma   90.00
#
_symmetry.space_group_name_H-M   'P 1'
#
loop_
_entity.id
_entity.type
_entity.pdbx_description
1 polymer ?
#
loop_
_entity_poly.entity_id
_entity_poly.type
_entity_poly.pdbx_seq_one_letter_code
_entity_poly.pdbx_strand_id
1 'polypeptide(L)'
;MFSEYLFRKVDNSPLVIFRIIFGLLIIAECWGAIFTGWVQTNFVDPQLSFSFIGLEWTNVFLGQNMIYFYVAMGILGWFITFGFAYRFSTIAFAILWTLTYLMQKTSYNNHYYLFMLVSWMMTIIPAHQFLSVDVLLFPKIKRLTCRNWIPTLLIIQLLIVYTFAAIAKIYPDWFNGVFLQMKFQQYGDILLLDYNLGGLAKIISSLEFAQVFAWCGFFFDLLIIPAMLLDRTRGIAFKCAVFFHIFNSAVFGIGIFPFFALAMMIFFYDPKKVQEMIFPKKSFMMDRSSDDNLLTTRRVLFTYVMWLYVLWQVYLPIRHYFIPGDVFWTEEGHRLSWRMMLRNKAGYAHFYISKPDPNNKGKFLPRESIDVYQYLTYKQASKMFFSPDMMWQFARFVKKDYESKGISDVKIFVDAKVSVNGSEYYQFTNPNYNLAYTTWSYFGHQKWILPKPKELHLSYVE
;
A
#
# COMPACT_ATOMS: atom_id res chain seq x y z
N MET A 1 -22.04 -22.76 15.14
CA MET A 1 -21.67 -22.84 13.70
C MET A 1 -20.47 -21.96 13.29
N PHE A 2 -20.56 -20.63 13.22
CA PHE A 2 -19.42 -19.80 12.73
C PHE A 2 -18.23 -19.74 13.70
N SER A 3 -18.47 -19.59 15.01
CA SER A 3 -17.39 -19.63 16.01
C SER A 3 -16.67 -21.00 16.01
N GLU A 4 -17.41 -22.11 15.94
CA GLU A 4 -16.84 -23.45 15.83
C GLU A 4 -15.99 -23.60 14.56
N TYR A 5 -16.46 -23.06 13.42
CA TYR A 5 -15.69 -23.04 12.19
C TYR A 5 -14.36 -22.29 12.34
N LEU A 6 -14.33 -21.14 13.04
CA LEU A 6 -13.11 -20.35 13.25
C LEU A 6 -12.14 -21.02 14.23
N PHE A 7 -12.62 -21.73 15.24
CA PHE A 7 -11.76 -22.29 16.29
C PHE A 7 -11.50 -23.79 16.16
N ARG A 8 -12.02 -24.46 15.12
CA ARG A 8 -11.61 -25.83 14.82
C ARG A 8 -10.11 -25.91 14.52
N LYS A 9 -9.50 -27.03 14.91
CA LYS A 9 -8.09 -27.31 14.65
C LYS A 9 -7.90 -27.69 13.19
N VAL A 10 -6.91 -27.12 12.53
CA VAL A 10 -6.46 -27.46 11.17
C VAL A 10 -4.95 -27.64 11.18
N ASP A 11 -4.40 -28.44 10.27
CA ASP A 11 -2.96 -28.64 10.18
C ASP A 11 -2.23 -27.29 9.93
N ASN A 12 -1.14 -27.03 10.65
CA ASN A 12 -0.42 -25.75 10.57
C ASN A 12 0.67 -25.69 9.49
N SER A 13 0.81 -26.70 8.62
CA SER A 13 1.86 -26.73 7.58
C SER A 13 1.80 -25.54 6.63
N PRO A 14 0.62 -25.12 6.09
CA PRO A 14 0.54 -23.92 5.26
C PRO A 14 1.05 -22.67 5.98
N LEU A 15 0.74 -22.54 7.28
CA LEU A 15 1.18 -21.40 8.09
C LEU A 15 2.70 -21.39 8.30
N VAL A 16 3.30 -22.56 8.53
CA VAL A 16 4.75 -22.70 8.73
C VAL A 16 5.52 -22.36 7.46
N ILE A 17 5.04 -22.85 6.31
CA ILE A 17 5.60 -22.53 4.99
C ILE A 17 5.45 -21.02 4.73
N PHE A 18 4.26 -20.46 4.98
CA PHE A 18 4.02 -19.03 4.84
C PHE A 18 4.96 -18.20 5.69
N ARG A 19 5.21 -18.57 6.96
CA ARG A 19 6.19 -17.88 7.82
C ARG A 19 7.59 -17.85 7.22
N ILE A 20 8.06 -18.97 6.68
CA ILE A 20 9.38 -19.07 6.05
C ILE A 20 9.45 -18.13 4.86
N ILE A 21 8.48 -18.22 3.94
CA ILE A 21 8.43 -17.36 2.75
C ILE A 21 8.29 -15.88 3.16
N PHE A 22 7.46 -15.57 4.15
CA PHE A 22 7.26 -14.21 4.65
C PHE A 22 8.55 -13.60 5.20
N GLY A 23 9.30 -14.33 6.02
CA GLY A 23 10.60 -13.86 6.51
C GLY A 23 11.64 -13.68 5.40
N LEU A 24 11.66 -14.55 4.39
CA LEU A 24 12.50 -14.40 3.20
C LEU A 24 12.13 -13.16 2.37
N LEU A 25 10.83 -12.88 2.22
CA LEU A 25 10.35 -11.68 1.53
C LEU A 25 10.69 -10.41 2.31
N ILE A 26 10.66 -10.43 3.65
CA ILE A 26 11.15 -9.33 4.49
C ILE A 26 12.62 -9.04 4.18
N ILE A 27 13.47 -10.07 4.14
CA ILE A 27 14.90 -9.90 3.84
C ILE A 27 15.08 -9.29 2.45
N ALA A 28 14.39 -9.85 1.45
CA ALA A 28 14.47 -9.38 0.07
C ALA A 28 14.02 -7.92 -0.07
N GLU A 29 12.93 -7.51 0.59
CA GLU A 29 12.45 -6.12 0.55
C GLU A 29 13.40 -5.19 1.29
N CYS A 30 13.81 -5.52 2.52
CA CYS A 30 14.61 -4.61 3.33
C CYS A 30 16.03 -4.45 2.76
N TRP A 31 16.73 -5.55 2.48
CA TRP A 31 18.09 -5.45 1.95
C TRP A 31 18.09 -5.11 0.47
N GLY A 32 17.10 -5.56 -0.30
CA GLY A 32 16.91 -5.12 -1.68
C GLY A 32 16.66 -3.62 -1.78
N ALA A 33 15.88 -3.02 -0.87
CA ALA A 33 15.68 -1.58 -0.83
C ALA A 33 16.98 -0.79 -0.54
N ILE A 34 17.93 -1.38 0.19
CA ILE A 34 19.27 -0.79 0.35
C ILE A 34 20.03 -0.89 -0.98
N PHE A 35 20.16 -2.08 -1.56
CA PHE A 35 20.98 -2.32 -2.76
C PHE A 35 20.46 -1.61 -4.01
N THR A 36 19.15 -1.43 -4.12
CA THR A 36 18.52 -0.69 -5.24
C THR A 36 18.60 0.83 -5.08
N GLY A 37 19.16 1.32 -3.97
CA GLY A 37 19.20 2.75 -3.65
C GLY A 37 17.86 3.32 -3.18
N TRP A 38 16.82 2.48 -3.02
CA TRP A 38 15.50 2.95 -2.58
C TRP A 38 15.57 3.59 -1.20
N VAL A 39 16.30 3.02 -0.23
CA VAL A 39 16.48 3.65 1.10
C VAL A 39 17.19 5.00 0.97
N GLN A 40 18.23 5.07 0.12
CA GLN A 40 18.98 6.29 -0.12
C GLN A 40 18.06 7.43 -0.59
N THR A 41 17.35 7.21 -1.70
CA THR A 41 16.50 8.23 -2.32
C THR A 41 15.28 8.61 -1.48
N ASN A 42 14.77 7.72 -0.63
CA ASN A 42 13.55 7.97 0.12
C ASN A 42 13.77 8.43 1.56
N PHE A 43 14.94 8.18 2.14
CA PHE A 43 15.17 8.40 3.56
C PHE A 43 16.52 9.01 3.91
N VAL A 44 17.55 8.83 3.09
CA VAL A 44 18.89 9.38 3.36
C VAL A 44 19.07 10.74 2.69
N ASP A 45 18.77 10.84 1.40
CA ASP A 45 18.90 12.09 0.63
C ASP A 45 17.91 13.19 1.07
N PRO A 46 16.64 12.88 1.41
CA PRO A 46 15.69 13.92 1.80
C PRO A 46 16.02 14.55 3.15
N GLN A 47 16.05 15.89 3.20
CA GLN A 47 16.19 16.66 4.44
C GLN A 47 14.89 16.75 5.24
N LEU A 48 13.75 16.58 4.55
CA LEU A 48 12.41 16.55 5.10
C LEU A 48 11.68 15.33 4.52
N SER A 49 10.78 14.70 5.27
CA SER A 49 9.86 13.71 4.72
C SER A 49 8.40 14.12 4.91
N PHE A 50 7.57 13.76 3.94
CA PHE A 50 6.12 13.89 4.02
C PHE A 50 5.55 12.66 4.75
N SER A 51 5.50 12.71 6.08
CA SER A 51 4.87 11.66 6.89
C SER A 51 3.35 11.80 6.95
N PHE A 52 2.66 10.75 7.42
CA PHE A 52 1.25 10.84 7.81
C PHE A 52 1.04 11.97 8.82
N ILE A 53 -0.05 12.74 8.65
CA ILE A 53 -0.25 13.99 9.40
C ILE A 53 -0.32 13.68 10.90
N GLY A 54 0.48 14.38 11.70
CA GLY A 54 0.66 14.14 13.13
C GLY A 54 1.90 13.30 13.48
N LEU A 55 2.61 12.79 12.47
CA LEU A 55 3.86 12.04 12.62
C LEU A 55 5.05 12.81 12.06
N GLU A 56 5.01 14.13 12.02
CA GLU A 56 6.12 14.95 11.51
C GLU A 56 7.40 14.79 12.35
N TRP A 57 7.27 14.38 13.62
CA TRP A 57 8.38 14.07 14.52
C TRP A 57 9.25 12.91 14.02
N THR A 58 8.75 12.03 13.15
CA THR A 58 9.55 10.92 12.65
C THR A 58 10.69 11.36 11.72
N ASN A 59 10.71 12.62 11.30
CA ASN A 59 11.81 13.19 10.52
C ASN A 59 13.16 13.11 11.25
N VAL A 60 13.18 12.93 12.58
CA VAL A 60 14.42 12.71 13.35
C VAL A 60 15.20 11.48 12.92
N PHE A 61 14.54 10.50 12.28
CA PHE A 61 15.19 9.26 11.85
C PHE A 61 15.85 9.38 10.48
N LEU A 62 15.58 10.44 9.70
CA LEU A 62 16.13 10.62 8.35
C LEU A 62 17.66 10.66 8.36
N GLY A 63 18.25 10.40 7.19
CA GLY A 63 19.69 10.29 7.01
C GLY A 63 20.19 8.85 7.14
N GLN A 64 21.49 8.70 7.38
CA GLN A 64 22.18 7.41 7.30
C GLN A 64 21.68 6.35 8.29
N ASN A 65 21.05 6.78 9.39
CA ASN A 65 20.45 5.88 10.37
C ASN A 65 19.38 4.96 9.78
N MET A 66 18.73 5.37 8.69
CA MET A 66 17.72 4.57 8.00
C MET A 66 18.32 3.33 7.31
N ILE A 67 19.60 3.35 6.95
CA ILE A 67 20.29 2.16 6.43
C ILE A 67 20.39 1.11 7.54
N TYR A 68 20.84 1.49 8.74
CA TYR A 68 20.90 0.57 9.89
C TYR A 68 19.52 0.05 10.28
N PHE A 69 18.48 0.90 10.18
CA PHE A 69 17.09 0.51 10.40
C PHE A 69 16.66 -0.64 9.47
N TYR A 70 16.99 -0.53 8.18
CA TYR A 70 16.68 -1.56 7.18
C TYR A 70 17.55 -2.82 7.31
N VAL A 71 18.82 -2.67 7.71
CA VAL A 71 19.67 -3.82 8.04
C VAL A 71 19.06 -4.63 9.19
N ALA A 72 18.67 -3.95 10.28
CA ALA A 72 18.04 -4.58 11.43
C ALA A 72 16.72 -5.28 11.07
N MET A 73 15.87 -4.64 10.26
CA MET A 73 14.63 -5.27 9.78
C MET A 73 14.90 -6.55 8.96
N GLY A 74 15.92 -6.58 8.10
CA GLY A 74 16.28 -7.81 7.38
C GLY A 74 16.81 -8.92 8.31
N ILE A 75 17.56 -8.58 9.37
CA ILE A 75 17.95 -9.55 10.41
C ILE A 75 16.71 -10.13 11.10
N LEU A 76 15.72 -9.29 11.43
CA LEU A 76 14.43 -9.77 11.96
C LEU A 76 13.72 -10.70 10.98
N GLY A 77 13.85 -10.44 9.67
CA GLY A 77 13.38 -11.35 8.62
C GLY A 77 13.98 -12.75 8.75
N TRP A 78 15.29 -12.88 9.00
CA TRP A 78 15.93 -14.17 9.29
C TRP A 78 15.37 -14.83 10.56
N PHE A 79 15.19 -14.06 11.63
CA PHE A 79 14.61 -14.57 12.87
C PHE A 79 13.19 -15.08 12.65
N ILE A 80 12.38 -14.42 11.83
CA ILE A 80 11.03 -14.87 11.48
C ILE A 80 11.09 -16.15 10.63
N THR A 81 11.97 -16.20 9.62
CA THR A 81 12.20 -17.37 8.74
C THR A 81 12.57 -18.62 9.54
N PHE A 82 13.47 -18.50 10.51
CA PHE A 82 13.87 -19.63 11.37
C PHE A 82 12.97 -19.81 12.60
N GLY A 83 12.15 -18.81 12.92
CA GLY A 83 11.20 -18.85 14.03
C GLY A 83 11.94 -18.81 15.35
N PHE A 84 12.95 -17.95 15.42
CA PHE A 84 13.74 -17.65 16.60
C PHE A 84 13.20 -16.37 17.24
N ALA A 85 12.96 -16.39 18.55
CA ALA A 85 12.35 -15.29 19.31
C ALA A 85 11.10 -14.73 18.60
N TYR A 86 10.29 -15.61 17.98
CA TYR A 86 9.36 -15.23 16.91
C TYR A 86 8.38 -14.13 17.31
N ARG A 87 7.88 -14.16 18.54
CA ARG A 87 6.95 -13.14 19.05
C ARG A 87 7.62 -11.77 19.12
N PHE A 88 8.84 -11.72 19.66
CA PHE A 88 9.63 -10.50 19.68
C PHE A 88 9.94 -10.03 18.25
N SER A 89 10.42 -10.93 17.39
CA SER A 89 10.85 -10.57 16.04
C SER A 89 9.72 -10.04 15.17
N THR A 90 8.53 -10.67 15.23
CA THR A 90 7.36 -10.18 14.49
C THR A 90 6.82 -8.85 15.01
N ILE A 91 6.81 -8.64 16.34
CA ILE A 91 6.39 -7.35 16.94
C ILE A 91 7.38 -6.25 16.57
N ALA A 92 8.67 -6.48 16.77
CA ALA A 92 9.73 -5.52 16.42
C ALA A 92 9.66 -5.17 14.94
N PHE A 93 9.53 -6.16 14.06
CA PHE A 93 9.41 -5.93 12.63
C PHE A 93 8.14 -5.12 12.28
N ALA A 94 6.98 -5.48 12.84
CA ALA A 94 5.73 -4.77 12.58
C ALA A 94 5.80 -3.30 12.99
N ILE A 95 6.45 -2.97 14.12
CA ILE A 95 6.66 -1.59 14.57
C ILE A 95 7.58 -0.84 13.59
N LEU A 96 8.76 -1.40 13.28
CA LEU A 96 9.74 -0.75 12.40
C LEU A 96 9.18 -0.53 10.98
N TRP A 97 8.46 -1.52 10.45
CA TRP A 97 7.79 -1.41 9.16
C TRP A 97 6.65 -0.38 9.19
N THR A 98 5.88 -0.31 10.28
CA THR A 98 4.83 0.71 10.45
C THR A 98 5.42 2.11 10.47
N LEU A 99 6.52 2.32 11.21
CA LEU A 99 7.23 3.60 11.24
C LEU A 99 7.69 3.99 9.83
N THR A 100 8.39 3.08 9.16
CA THR A 100 8.84 3.25 7.77
C THR A 100 7.71 3.65 6.83
N TYR A 101 6.59 2.92 6.89
CA TYR A 101 5.42 3.16 6.04
C TYR A 101 4.78 4.52 6.31
N LEU A 102 4.64 4.91 7.58
CA LEU A 102 4.00 6.16 7.98
C LEU A 102 4.92 7.38 7.80
N MET A 103 6.23 7.18 7.71
CA MET A 103 7.22 8.23 7.50
C MET A 103 7.21 8.83 6.09
N GLN A 104 6.79 8.07 5.06
CA GLN A 104 7.03 8.44 3.67
C GLN A 104 5.81 8.27 2.76
N LYS A 105 4.96 9.29 2.69
CA LYS A 105 3.85 9.36 1.72
C LYS A 105 4.30 9.48 0.28
N THR A 106 5.52 9.99 0.03
CA THR A 106 6.03 10.21 -1.33
C THR A 106 6.06 8.92 -2.13
N SER A 107 6.36 7.81 -1.44
CA SER A 107 6.40 6.45 -1.99
C SER A 107 5.27 5.57 -1.47
N TYR A 108 4.11 6.18 -1.17
CA TYR A 108 2.92 5.46 -0.75
C TYR A 108 2.56 4.35 -1.76
N ASN A 109 2.33 3.15 -1.24
CA ASN A 109 1.92 1.99 -2.02
C ASN A 109 0.92 1.13 -1.22
N ASN A 110 -0.18 0.71 -1.84
CA ASN A 110 -1.16 -0.18 -1.23
C ASN A 110 -0.55 -1.55 -0.89
N HIS A 111 0.47 -1.99 -1.62
CA HIS A 111 1.14 -3.25 -1.35
C HIS A 111 1.91 -3.22 -0.02
N TYR A 112 2.59 -2.10 0.26
CA TYR A 112 3.23 -1.88 1.57
C TYR A 112 2.21 -1.74 2.70
N TYR A 113 1.01 -1.21 2.39
CA TYR A 113 -0.10 -1.21 3.34
C TYR A 113 -0.53 -2.64 3.71
N LEU A 114 -0.76 -3.49 2.70
CA LEU A 114 -1.11 -4.90 2.94
C LEU A 114 -0.02 -5.63 3.72
N PHE A 115 1.25 -5.40 3.36
CA PHE A 115 2.38 -5.99 4.06
C PHE A 115 2.43 -5.55 5.53
N MET A 116 2.17 -4.28 5.83
CA MET A 116 2.04 -3.78 7.20
C MET A 116 0.90 -4.47 7.97
N LEU A 117 -0.27 -4.64 7.35
CA LEU A 117 -1.40 -5.32 7.98
C LEU A 117 -1.06 -6.78 8.31
N VAL A 118 -0.47 -7.51 7.37
CA VAL A 118 -0.10 -8.91 7.59
C VAL A 118 1.03 -9.04 8.61
N SER A 119 2.01 -8.11 8.64
CA SER A 119 3.03 -8.04 9.70
C SER A 119 2.39 -7.97 11.09
N TRP A 120 1.38 -7.12 11.27
CA TRP A 120 0.63 -7.04 12.53
C TRP A 120 -0.16 -8.32 12.81
N MET A 121 -0.77 -8.96 11.80
CA MET A 121 -1.42 -10.27 11.99
C MET A 121 -0.42 -11.34 12.46
N MET A 122 0.78 -11.35 11.90
CA MET A 122 1.82 -12.32 12.25
C MET A 122 2.27 -12.21 13.72
N THR A 123 2.14 -11.04 14.35
CA THR A 123 2.42 -10.86 15.78
C THR A 123 1.51 -11.72 16.67
N ILE A 124 0.25 -11.94 16.27
CA ILE A 124 -0.73 -12.73 17.02
C ILE A 124 -0.79 -14.19 16.54
N ILE A 125 -0.49 -14.45 15.27
CA ILE A 125 -0.48 -15.80 14.68
C ILE A 125 0.72 -16.63 15.22
N PRO A 126 0.50 -17.81 15.81
CA PRO A 126 1.56 -18.62 16.43
C PRO A 126 2.33 -19.48 15.41
N ALA A 127 2.93 -18.87 14.38
CA ALA A 127 3.57 -19.62 13.28
C ALA A 127 4.88 -20.34 13.66
N HIS A 128 5.44 -20.03 14.84
CA HIS A 128 6.65 -20.65 15.39
C HIS A 128 6.39 -21.99 16.12
N GLN A 129 5.15 -22.47 16.22
CA GLN A 129 4.86 -23.69 17.00
C GLN A 129 5.24 -25.00 16.27
N PHE A 130 5.79 -24.93 15.06
CA PHE A 130 6.32 -26.07 14.32
C PHE A 130 7.47 -25.64 13.40
N LEU A 131 8.48 -26.51 13.25
CA LEU A 131 9.67 -26.29 12.42
C LEU A 131 10.35 -24.94 12.67
N SER A 132 10.70 -24.67 13.93
CA SER A 132 11.28 -23.42 14.35
C SER A 132 12.37 -23.62 15.40
N VAL A 133 13.26 -22.63 15.52
CA VAL A 133 14.26 -22.59 16.60
C VAL A 133 13.57 -22.50 17.97
N ASP A 134 12.48 -21.75 18.09
CA ASP A 134 11.72 -21.65 19.35
C ASP A 134 11.21 -23.02 19.84
N VAL A 135 10.81 -23.92 18.94
CA VAL A 135 10.41 -25.29 19.31
C VAL A 135 11.60 -26.15 19.72
N LEU A 136 12.78 -25.93 19.12
CA LEU A 136 14.01 -26.63 19.52
C LEU A 136 14.44 -26.21 20.93
N LEU A 137 14.37 -24.90 21.23
CA LEU A 137 14.70 -24.35 22.55
C LEU A 137 13.63 -24.65 23.61
N PHE A 138 12.36 -24.64 23.23
CA PHE A 138 11.22 -24.83 24.14
C PHE A 138 10.25 -25.90 23.62
N PRO A 139 10.56 -27.20 23.72
CA PRO A 139 9.75 -28.28 23.12
C PRO A 139 8.26 -28.28 23.49
N LYS A 140 7.90 -27.74 24.67
CA LYS A 140 6.51 -27.64 25.17
C LYS A 140 5.59 -26.80 24.28
N ILE A 141 6.12 -25.86 23.49
CA ILE A 141 5.31 -25.00 22.61
C ILE A 141 4.90 -25.70 21.31
N LYS A 142 5.47 -26.88 21.00
CA LYS A 142 5.22 -27.60 19.75
C LYS A 142 3.72 -27.88 19.58
N ARG A 143 3.16 -27.48 18.44
CA ARG A 143 1.80 -27.80 18.00
C ARG A 143 1.84 -28.16 16.53
N LEU A 144 1.05 -29.16 16.13
CA LEU A 144 0.93 -29.59 14.73
C LEU A 144 -0.28 -28.97 14.03
N THR A 145 -1.18 -28.39 14.82
CA THR A 145 -2.38 -27.73 14.36
C THR A 145 -2.39 -26.27 14.79
N CYS A 146 -3.12 -25.45 14.03
CA CYS A 146 -3.49 -24.10 14.37
C CYS A 146 -5.01 -23.97 14.30
N ARG A 147 -5.55 -22.79 14.63
CA ARG A 147 -6.99 -22.52 14.59
C ARG A 147 -7.38 -21.96 13.23
N ASN A 148 -8.52 -22.39 12.72
CA ASN A 148 -8.98 -22.07 11.36
C ASN A 148 -9.27 -20.57 11.09
N TRP A 149 -9.37 -19.74 12.13
CA TRP A 149 -9.45 -18.28 11.98
C TRP A 149 -8.21 -17.71 11.29
N ILE A 150 -7.05 -18.36 11.39
CA ILE A 150 -5.79 -17.89 10.80
C ILE A 150 -5.85 -17.88 9.26
N PRO A 151 -6.06 -19.02 8.57
CA PRO A 151 -6.24 -19.00 7.11
C PRO A 151 -7.47 -18.17 6.71
N THR A 152 -8.56 -18.22 7.49
CA THR A 152 -9.77 -17.45 7.21
C THR A 152 -9.50 -15.94 7.19
N LEU A 153 -8.78 -15.40 8.17
CA LEU A 153 -8.44 -13.99 8.25
C LEU A 153 -7.58 -13.54 7.06
N LEU A 154 -6.58 -14.33 6.68
CA LEU A 154 -5.70 -14.02 5.54
C LEU A 154 -6.45 -14.08 4.20
N ILE A 155 -7.35 -15.05 4.03
CA ILE A 155 -8.24 -15.16 2.87
C ILE A 155 -9.21 -13.97 2.81
N ILE A 156 -9.83 -13.59 3.93
CA ILE A 156 -10.72 -12.41 4.00
C ILE A 156 -9.94 -11.15 3.64
N GLN A 157 -8.71 -10.99 4.14
CA GLN A 157 -7.88 -9.84 3.80
C GLN A 157 -7.60 -9.78 2.28
N LEU A 158 -7.27 -10.91 1.66
CA LEU A 158 -7.13 -10.99 0.21
C LEU A 158 -8.43 -10.68 -0.54
N LEU A 159 -9.56 -11.23 -0.07
CA LEU A 159 -10.88 -10.97 -0.64
C LEU A 159 -11.17 -9.46 -0.67
N ILE A 160 -10.93 -8.77 0.45
CA ILE A 160 -11.13 -7.31 0.54
C ILE A 160 -10.25 -6.59 -0.48
N VAL A 161 -8.94 -6.88 -0.49
CA VAL A 161 -7.97 -6.22 -1.39
C VAL A 161 -8.40 -6.38 -2.85
N TYR A 162 -8.67 -7.60 -3.29
CA TYR A 162 -9.01 -7.91 -4.67
C TYR A 162 -10.39 -7.38 -5.08
N THR A 163 -11.38 -7.48 -4.20
CA THR A 163 -12.74 -6.95 -4.46
C THR A 163 -12.69 -5.44 -4.67
N PHE A 164 -12.01 -4.69 -3.80
CA PHE A 164 -11.93 -3.24 -3.95
C PHE A 164 -10.99 -2.81 -5.07
N ALA A 165 -9.96 -3.61 -5.40
CA ALA A 165 -9.16 -3.41 -6.59
C ALA A 165 -10.00 -3.53 -7.87
N ALA A 166 -10.87 -4.54 -7.96
CA ALA A 166 -11.79 -4.74 -9.08
C ALA A 166 -12.82 -3.61 -9.17
N ILE A 167 -13.48 -3.25 -8.07
CA ILE A 167 -14.45 -2.14 -8.02
C ILE A 167 -13.79 -0.84 -8.50
N ALA A 168 -12.57 -0.55 -8.05
CA ALA A 168 -11.90 0.68 -8.43
C ALA A 168 -11.44 0.69 -9.91
N LYS A 169 -11.33 -0.47 -10.55
CA LYS A 169 -11.03 -0.65 -11.99
C LYS A 169 -12.25 -0.53 -12.91
N ILE A 170 -13.46 -0.46 -12.37
CA ILE A 170 -14.67 -0.07 -13.13
C ILE A 170 -14.55 1.39 -13.60
N TYR A 171 -13.64 2.15 -13.00
CA TYR A 171 -13.29 3.49 -13.45
C TYR A 171 -13.00 3.54 -14.96
N PRO A 172 -13.58 4.49 -15.70
CA PRO A 172 -13.68 4.32 -17.14
C PRO A 172 -12.36 4.36 -17.91
N ASP A 173 -11.43 5.27 -17.60
CA ASP A 173 -10.15 5.29 -18.34
C ASP A 173 -9.29 4.06 -18.05
N TRP A 174 -9.53 3.38 -16.92
CA TRP A 174 -8.94 2.08 -16.68
C TRP A 174 -9.64 1.03 -17.55
N PHE A 175 -10.97 0.93 -17.45
CA PHE A 175 -11.75 -0.11 -18.13
C PHE A 175 -11.69 -0.02 -19.67
N ASN A 176 -11.61 1.21 -20.20
CA ASN A 176 -11.47 1.51 -21.62
C ASN A 176 -10.02 1.44 -22.11
N GLY A 177 -9.05 1.10 -21.24
CA GLY A 177 -7.65 0.87 -21.61
C GLY A 177 -6.78 2.13 -21.70
N VAL A 178 -7.34 3.34 -21.64
CA VAL A 178 -6.63 4.62 -21.81
C VAL A 178 -5.45 4.76 -20.84
N PHE A 179 -5.66 4.45 -19.55
CA PHE A 179 -4.57 4.51 -18.55
C PHE A 179 -3.43 3.54 -18.90
N LEU A 180 -3.77 2.30 -19.29
CA LEU A 180 -2.78 1.27 -19.58
C LEU A 180 -2.04 1.54 -20.90
N GLN A 181 -2.73 2.13 -21.87
CA GLN A 181 -2.17 2.46 -23.17
C GLN A 181 -0.95 3.37 -23.03
N MET A 182 -0.99 4.36 -22.14
CA MET A 182 0.17 5.24 -21.88
C MET A 182 1.43 4.44 -21.53
N LYS A 183 1.30 3.34 -20.77
CA LYS A 183 2.42 2.49 -20.40
C LYS A 183 2.85 1.59 -21.55
N PHE A 184 1.90 1.01 -22.29
CA PHE A 184 2.22 0.18 -23.45
C PHE A 184 2.80 0.97 -24.62
N GLN A 185 2.47 2.24 -24.76
CA GLN A 185 3.09 3.13 -25.73
C GLN A 185 4.60 3.23 -25.49
N GLN A 186 5.05 3.41 -24.24
CA GLN A 186 6.49 3.39 -23.90
C GLN A 186 7.19 2.11 -24.34
N TYR A 187 6.52 0.95 -24.20
CA TYR A 187 7.08 -0.32 -24.67
C TYR A 187 7.08 -0.44 -26.19
N GLY A 188 6.05 0.07 -26.87
CA GLY A 188 6.04 0.11 -28.32
C GLY A 188 7.12 1.04 -28.88
N ASP A 189 7.38 2.18 -28.23
CA ASP A 189 8.46 3.09 -28.60
C ASP A 189 9.82 2.39 -28.52
N ILE A 190 10.08 1.64 -27.44
CA ILE A 190 11.29 0.81 -27.30
C ILE A 190 11.38 -0.23 -28.42
N LEU A 191 10.30 -0.97 -28.70
CA LEU A 191 10.29 -1.98 -29.76
C LEU A 191 10.52 -1.39 -31.15
N LEU A 192 10.01 -0.18 -31.40
CA LEU A 192 10.20 0.52 -32.66
C LEU A 192 11.63 1.05 -32.79
N LEU A 193 12.11 1.79 -31.78
CA LEU A 193 13.37 2.52 -31.85
C LEU A 193 14.59 1.62 -31.64
N ASP A 194 14.54 0.70 -30.68
CA ASP A 194 15.71 -0.09 -30.29
C ASP A 194 15.77 -1.44 -31.02
N TYR A 195 14.61 -1.97 -31.44
CA TYR A 195 14.51 -3.31 -32.04
C TYR A 195 13.98 -3.31 -33.48
N ASN A 196 13.57 -2.16 -34.02
CA ASN A 196 13.00 -2.02 -35.37
C ASN A 196 11.79 -2.95 -35.64
N LEU A 197 11.00 -3.24 -34.61
CA LEU A 197 9.83 -4.13 -34.66
C LEU A 197 8.53 -3.35 -34.84
N GLY A 198 8.43 -2.53 -35.90
CA GLY A 198 7.33 -1.58 -36.09
C GLY A 198 5.92 -2.19 -36.09
N GLY A 199 5.77 -3.40 -36.65
CA GLY A 199 4.49 -4.12 -36.64
C GLY A 199 4.04 -4.49 -35.23
N LEU A 200 4.95 -5.01 -34.40
CA LEU A 200 4.67 -5.38 -33.02
C LEU A 200 4.49 -4.14 -32.13
N ALA A 201 5.28 -3.10 -32.35
CA ALA A 201 5.15 -1.81 -31.68
C ALA A 201 3.74 -1.23 -31.86
N LYS A 202 3.22 -1.23 -33.09
CA LYS A 202 1.87 -0.75 -33.39
C LYS A 202 0.79 -1.52 -32.64
N ILE A 203 0.94 -2.84 -32.50
CA ILE A 203 -0.01 -3.67 -31.75
C ILE A 203 0.07 -3.34 -30.26
N ILE A 204 1.26 -3.32 -29.67
CA ILE A 204 1.43 -3.10 -28.23
C ILE A 204 0.96 -1.70 -27.82
N SER A 205 1.22 -0.67 -28.62
CA SER A 205 0.79 0.71 -28.33
C SER A 205 -0.71 0.97 -28.62
N SER A 206 -1.44 0.00 -29.15
CA SER A 206 -2.84 0.18 -29.54
C SER A 206 -3.78 0.24 -28.33
N LEU A 207 -4.90 0.93 -28.49
CA LEU A 207 -5.93 1.02 -27.43
C LEU A 207 -6.61 -0.33 -27.22
N GLU A 208 -6.85 -1.07 -28.29
CA GLU A 208 -7.47 -2.41 -28.25
C GLU A 208 -6.60 -3.39 -27.46
N PHE A 209 -5.27 -3.34 -27.64
CA PHE A 209 -4.35 -4.13 -26.83
C PHE A 209 -4.46 -3.74 -25.35
N ALA A 210 -4.48 -2.44 -25.06
CA ALA A 210 -4.63 -1.96 -23.69
C ALA A 210 -5.97 -2.37 -23.05
N GLN A 211 -7.07 -2.36 -23.82
CA GLN A 211 -8.41 -2.78 -23.39
C GLN A 211 -8.46 -4.26 -22.99
N VAL A 212 -7.84 -5.14 -23.80
CA VAL A 212 -7.75 -6.57 -23.45
C VAL A 212 -7.06 -6.74 -22.09
N PHE A 213 -5.95 -6.04 -21.84
CA PHE A 213 -5.26 -6.09 -20.55
C PHE A 213 -6.05 -5.44 -19.41
N ALA A 214 -6.80 -4.37 -19.68
CA ALA A 214 -7.69 -3.73 -18.72
C ALA A 214 -8.76 -4.71 -18.23
N TRP A 215 -9.46 -5.37 -19.16
CA TRP A 215 -10.49 -6.34 -18.85
C TRP A 215 -9.92 -7.58 -18.17
N CYS A 216 -8.80 -8.11 -18.65
CA CYS A 216 -8.09 -9.21 -17.98
C CYS A 216 -7.73 -8.86 -16.54
N GLY A 217 -7.20 -7.66 -16.29
CA GLY A 217 -6.88 -7.19 -14.95
C GLY A 217 -8.11 -7.02 -14.06
N PHE A 218 -9.20 -6.47 -14.59
CA PHE A 218 -10.47 -6.34 -13.88
C PHE A 218 -11.07 -7.69 -13.51
N PHE A 219 -11.23 -8.61 -14.48
CA PHE A 219 -11.82 -9.92 -14.25
C PHE A 219 -10.93 -10.79 -13.36
N PHE A 220 -9.60 -10.67 -13.47
CA PHE A 220 -8.69 -11.33 -12.55
C PHE A 220 -8.96 -10.89 -11.12
N ASP A 221 -8.93 -9.58 -10.84
CA ASP A 221 -9.14 -9.08 -9.48
C ASP A 221 -10.53 -9.46 -8.94
N LEU A 222 -11.57 -9.45 -9.79
CA LEU A 222 -12.92 -9.81 -9.40
C LEU A 222 -13.07 -11.30 -9.07
N LEU A 223 -12.45 -12.17 -9.87
CA LEU A 223 -12.73 -13.60 -9.87
C LEU A 223 -11.68 -14.43 -9.13
N ILE A 224 -10.46 -13.93 -8.92
CA ILE A 224 -9.36 -14.77 -8.43
C ILE A 224 -9.67 -15.40 -7.07
N ILE A 225 -10.24 -14.64 -6.13
CA ILE A 225 -10.54 -15.16 -4.79
C ILE A 225 -11.70 -16.16 -4.81
N PRO A 226 -12.88 -15.86 -5.41
CA PRO A 226 -13.93 -16.87 -5.61
C PRO A 226 -13.43 -18.14 -6.32
N ALA A 227 -12.62 -17.99 -7.37
CA ALA A 227 -12.10 -19.11 -8.14
C ALA A 227 -11.07 -19.95 -7.36
N MET A 228 -10.32 -19.35 -6.45
CA MET A 228 -9.41 -20.06 -5.54
C MET A 228 -10.16 -20.76 -4.39
N LEU A 229 -11.32 -20.25 -3.97
CA LEU A 229 -12.17 -20.89 -2.95
C LEU A 229 -12.82 -22.17 -3.47
N LEU A 230 -13.23 -22.20 -4.73
CA LEU A 230 -13.88 -23.35 -5.36
C LEU A 230 -12.86 -24.43 -5.77
N ASP A 231 -13.03 -25.65 -5.25
CA ASP A 231 -12.13 -26.78 -5.53
C ASP A 231 -11.95 -27.07 -7.02
N ARG A 232 -13.04 -26.94 -7.81
CA ARG A 232 -13.05 -27.24 -9.26
C ARG A 232 -12.21 -26.27 -10.07
N THR A 233 -12.12 -25.00 -9.67
CA THR A 233 -11.43 -23.94 -10.42
C THR A 233 -10.06 -23.60 -9.86
N ARG A 234 -9.75 -23.98 -8.61
CA ARG A 234 -8.53 -23.58 -7.90
C ARG A 234 -7.24 -23.82 -8.67
N GLY A 235 -7.10 -24.96 -9.34
CA GLY A 235 -5.88 -25.28 -10.09
C GLY A 235 -5.66 -24.34 -11.29
N ILE A 236 -6.73 -23.97 -11.99
CA ILE A 236 -6.69 -23.00 -13.10
C ILE A 236 -6.44 -21.59 -12.53
N ALA A 237 -7.18 -21.21 -11.49
CA ALA A 237 -7.05 -19.92 -10.83
C ALA A 237 -5.61 -19.67 -10.33
N PHE A 238 -4.96 -20.69 -9.75
CA PHE A 238 -3.57 -20.58 -9.31
C PHE A 238 -2.60 -20.37 -10.47
N LYS A 239 -2.76 -21.07 -11.61
CA LYS A 239 -1.94 -20.83 -12.81
C LYS A 239 -2.14 -19.41 -13.34
N CYS A 240 -3.37 -18.93 -13.38
CA CYS A 240 -3.69 -17.55 -13.74
C CYS A 240 -3.03 -16.55 -12.76
N ALA A 241 -3.05 -16.83 -11.45
CA ALA A 241 -2.39 -15.98 -10.45
C ALA A 241 -0.88 -15.90 -10.66
N VAL A 242 -0.21 -17.03 -10.91
CA VAL A 242 1.22 -17.06 -11.21
C VAL A 242 1.53 -16.21 -12.45
N PHE A 243 0.79 -16.42 -13.54
CA PHE A 243 0.96 -15.63 -14.75
C PHE A 243 0.74 -14.13 -14.50
N PHE A 244 -0.38 -13.76 -13.89
CA PHE A 244 -0.74 -12.37 -13.61
C PHE A 244 0.29 -11.65 -12.73
N HIS A 245 0.74 -12.31 -11.66
CA HIS A 245 1.71 -11.73 -10.74
C HIS A 245 3.10 -11.58 -11.37
N ILE A 246 3.58 -12.58 -12.11
CA ILE A 246 4.85 -12.49 -12.83
C ILE A 246 4.78 -11.40 -13.91
N PHE A 247 3.69 -11.34 -14.68
CA PHE A 247 3.44 -10.28 -15.66
C PHE A 247 3.50 -8.90 -15.00
N ASN A 248 2.79 -8.70 -13.89
CA ASN A 248 2.80 -7.42 -13.18
C ASN A 248 4.18 -7.07 -12.61
N SER A 249 4.95 -8.07 -12.16
CA SER A 249 6.33 -7.85 -11.72
C SER A 249 7.19 -7.33 -12.85
N ALA A 250 7.09 -7.94 -14.05
CA ALA A 250 7.91 -7.59 -15.20
C ALA A 250 7.50 -6.26 -15.85
N VAL A 251 6.20 -6.01 -15.98
CA VAL A 251 5.66 -4.84 -16.71
C VAL A 251 5.51 -3.61 -15.82
N PHE A 252 5.16 -3.79 -14.54
CA PHE A 252 4.87 -2.67 -13.64
C PHE A 252 5.87 -2.50 -12.50
N GLY A 253 6.79 -3.45 -12.29
CA GLY A 253 7.86 -3.31 -11.31
C GLY A 253 7.38 -3.15 -9.86
N ILE A 254 6.37 -3.94 -9.45
CA ILE A 254 5.63 -3.75 -8.17
C ILE A 254 6.36 -4.37 -6.94
N GLY A 255 7.69 -4.48 -6.99
CA GLY A 255 8.51 -4.99 -5.87
C GLY A 255 8.16 -6.41 -5.44
N ILE A 256 8.19 -6.71 -4.14
CA ILE A 256 7.93 -8.06 -3.60
C ILE A 256 6.47 -8.52 -3.68
N PHE A 257 5.54 -7.63 -4.01
CA PHE A 257 4.10 -7.91 -3.90
C PHE A 257 3.63 -9.14 -4.68
N PRO A 258 4.01 -9.34 -5.97
CA PRO A 258 3.68 -10.54 -6.73
C PRO A 258 3.98 -11.83 -5.97
N PHE A 259 5.15 -11.91 -5.37
CA PHE A 259 5.59 -13.09 -4.61
C PHE A 259 4.87 -13.22 -3.28
N PHE A 260 4.59 -12.10 -2.62
CA PHE A 260 3.84 -12.08 -1.36
C PHE A 260 2.37 -12.51 -1.54
N ALA A 261 1.71 -12.03 -2.58
CA ALA A 261 0.34 -12.43 -2.92
C ALA A 261 0.28 -13.93 -3.25
N LEU A 262 1.23 -14.44 -4.05
CA LEU A 262 1.35 -15.87 -4.35
C LEU A 262 1.62 -16.71 -3.10
N ALA A 263 2.46 -16.24 -2.17
CA ALA A 263 2.72 -16.94 -0.92
C ALA A 263 1.45 -17.13 -0.08
N MET A 264 0.56 -16.12 -0.04
CA MET A 264 -0.73 -16.24 0.66
C MET A 264 -1.71 -17.21 -0.02
N MET A 265 -1.54 -17.53 -1.30
CA MET A 265 -2.41 -18.51 -1.99
C MET A 265 -2.31 -19.91 -1.39
N ILE A 266 -1.27 -20.21 -0.60
CA ILE A 266 -1.13 -21.49 0.11
C ILE A 266 -2.31 -21.78 1.05
N PHE A 267 -2.96 -20.74 1.59
CA PHE A 267 -4.08 -20.89 2.53
C PHE A 267 -5.38 -21.37 1.87
N PHE A 268 -5.47 -21.36 0.53
CA PHE A 268 -6.63 -21.87 -0.20
C PHE A 268 -6.58 -23.39 -0.42
N TYR A 269 -5.42 -24.02 -0.22
CA TYR A 269 -5.26 -25.46 -0.38
C TYR A 269 -5.61 -26.20 0.91
N ASP A 270 -6.07 -27.45 0.77
CA ASP A 270 -6.29 -28.34 1.91
C ASP A 270 -4.99 -28.49 2.72
N PRO A 271 -4.97 -28.07 4.00
CA PRO A 271 -3.79 -28.18 4.84
C PRO A 271 -3.21 -29.59 4.94
N LYS A 272 -4.05 -30.63 4.83
CA LYS A 272 -3.59 -32.04 4.82
C LYS A 272 -2.78 -32.35 3.57
N LYS A 273 -3.27 -31.97 2.39
CA LYS A 273 -2.54 -32.18 1.13
C LYS A 273 -1.20 -31.43 1.12
N VAL A 274 -1.19 -30.20 1.65
CA VAL A 274 0.06 -29.43 1.81
C VAL A 274 1.02 -30.13 2.78
N GLN A 275 0.51 -30.64 3.90
CA GLN A 275 1.29 -31.40 4.87
C GLN A 275 1.87 -32.68 4.28
N GLU A 276 1.07 -33.48 3.57
CA GLU A 276 1.49 -34.74 2.95
C GLU A 276 2.58 -34.52 1.91
N MET A 277 2.50 -33.42 1.13
CA MET A 277 3.48 -33.07 0.12
C MET A 277 4.81 -32.57 0.70
N ILE A 278 4.77 -31.69 1.70
CA ILE A 278 5.96 -30.96 2.17
C ILE A 278 6.56 -31.57 3.45
N PHE A 279 5.71 -32.11 4.33
CA PHE A 279 6.11 -32.69 5.61
C PHE A 279 5.52 -34.09 5.79
N PRO A 280 5.80 -35.07 4.92
CA PRO A 280 5.14 -36.39 4.92
C PRO A 280 5.25 -37.11 6.27
N LYS A 281 6.34 -36.89 7.02
CA LYS A 281 6.58 -37.49 8.35
C LYS A 281 5.77 -36.85 9.50
N LYS A 282 5.00 -35.79 9.25
CA LYS A 282 4.21 -35.06 10.27
C LYS A 282 2.87 -35.74 10.58
N SER A 283 2.32 -36.52 9.64
CA SER A 283 0.97 -37.11 9.68
C SER A 283 0.72 -38.04 10.87
N PHE A 284 1.76 -38.69 11.39
CA PHE A 284 1.67 -39.69 12.47
C PHE A 284 1.25 -39.13 13.84
N MET A 285 1.20 -37.82 14.01
CA MET A 285 0.98 -37.16 15.31
C MET A 285 -0.29 -36.31 15.38
N MET A 286 -1.19 -36.41 14.40
CA MET A 286 -2.38 -35.56 14.36
C MET A 286 -3.41 -36.06 15.39
N ASP A 287 -3.23 -35.59 16.63
CA ASP A 287 -4.17 -35.78 17.72
C ASP A 287 -5.52 -35.19 17.32
N ARG A 288 -6.46 -36.06 16.95
CA ARG A 288 -7.86 -35.74 16.67
C ARG A 288 -8.60 -35.59 18.00
N SER A 289 -8.04 -34.85 18.95
CA SER A 289 -8.76 -34.50 20.18
C SER A 289 -9.90 -33.55 19.83
N SER A 290 -11.08 -34.16 19.63
CA SER A 290 -12.40 -33.55 19.78
C SER A 290 -12.58 -33.25 21.25
N ASP A 291 -12.15 -32.07 21.67
CA ASP A 291 -12.97 -31.23 22.54
C ASP A 291 -12.17 -30.02 22.98
N ASP A 292 -12.77 -28.88 22.70
CA ASP A 292 -12.56 -27.68 23.47
C ASP A 292 -13.91 -26.94 23.35
N ASN A 293 -14.97 -27.62 23.85
CA ASN A 293 -16.39 -27.24 23.82
C ASN A 293 -16.72 -26.03 24.71
N LEU A 294 -15.71 -25.39 25.28
CA LEU A 294 -15.90 -24.11 25.93
C LEU A 294 -15.82 -23.02 24.87
N LEU A 295 -16.98 -22.46 24.52
CA LEU A 295 -17.08 -21.07 24.08
C LEU A 295 -16.50 -20.20 25.21
N THR A 296 -15.19 -20.10 25.27
CA THR A 296 -14.51 -19.24 26.23
C THR A 296 -14.86 -17.80 25.85
N THR A 297 -15.22 -16.94 26.80
CA THR A 297 -15.46 -15.50 26.59
C THR A 297 -14.38 -14.85 25.72
N ARG A 298 -13.14 -15.33 25.83
CA ARG A 298 -11.99 -14.94 24.99
C ARG A 298 -12.18 -15.20 23.48
N ARG A 299 -12.78 -16.34 23.09
CA ARG A 299 -13.06 -16.68 21.67
C ARG A 299 -14.10 -15.75 21.08
N VAL A 300 -15.15 -15.45 21.86
CA VAL A 300 -16.21 -14.53 21.48
C VAL A 300 -15.64 -13.12 21.31
N LEU A 301 -14.89 -12.63 22.30
CA LEU A 301 -14.24 -11.32 22.24
C LEU A 301 -13.28 -11.22 21.04
N PHE A 302 -12.44 -12.23 20.80
CA PHE A 302 -11.56 -12.27 19.63
C PHE A 302 -12.34 -12.20 18.31
N THR A 303 -13.48 -12.90 18.23
CA THR A 303 -14.35 -12.87 17.05
C THR A 303 -14.88 -11.46 16.79
N TYR A 304 -15.30 -10.73 17.84
CA TYR A 304 -15.72 -9.33 17.72
C TYR A 304 -14.59 -8.41 17.26
N VAL A 305 -13.38 -8.57 17.81
CA VAL A 305 -12.21 -7.78 17.36
C VAL A 305 -11.87 -8.07 15.90
N MET A 306 -11.93 -9.33 15.48
CA MET A 306 -11.73 -9.71 14.08
C MET A 306 -12.78 -9.07 13.16
N TRP A 307 -14.06 -9.05 13.57
CA TRP A 307 -15.11 -8.37 12.82
C TRP A 307 -14.91 -6.86 12.76
N LEU A 308 -14.52 -6.22 13.86
CA LEU A 308 -14.20 -4.80 13.87
C LEU A 308 -13.06 -4.48 12.89
N TYR A 309 -12.03 -5.32 12.84
CA TYR A 309 -10.96 -5.21 11.86
C TYR A 309 -11.48 -5.33 10.42
N VAL A 310 -12.30 -6.34 10.11
CA VAL A 310 -12.87 -6.54 8.77
C VAL A 310 -13.75 -5.36 8.37
N LEU A 311 -14.64 -4.90 9.26
CA LEU A 311 -15.49 -3.73 9.02
C LEU A 311 -14.66 -2.48 8.77
N TRP A 312 -13.57 -2.27 9.51
CA TRP A 312 -12.65 -1.16 9.28
C TRP A 312 -11.98 -1.26 7.89
N GLN A 313 -11.53 -2.44 7.50
CA GLN A 313 -10.90 -2.68 6.20
C GLN A 313 -11.88 -2.55 5.01
N VAL A 314 -13.18 -2.71 5.24
CA VAL A 314 -14.25 -2.45 4.27
C VAL A 314 -14.65 -0.98 4.26
N TYR A 315 -14.71 -0.33 5.42
CA TYR A 315 -15.04 1.08 5.55
C TYR A 315 -14.03 1.98 4.86
N LEU A 316 -12.72 1.73 5.07
CA LEU A 316 -11.66 2.57 4.51
C LEU A 316 -11.79 2.78 3.00
N PRO A 317 -11.91 1.75 2.14
CA PRO A 317 -12.08 1.95 0.71
C PRO A 317 -13.40 2.63 0.33
N ILE A 318 -14.48 2.44 1.10
CA ILE A 318 -15.80 3.04 0.84
C ILE A 318 -15.86 4.51 1.25
N ARG A 319 -15.04 4.94 2.22
CA ARG A 319 -15.18 6.25 2.89
C ARG A 319 -15.21 7.46 1.95
N HIS A 320 -14.54 7.37 0.80
CA HIS A 320 -14.48 8.45 -0.17
C HIS A 320 -15.86 8.79 -0.75
N TYR A 321 -16.84 7.87 -0.75
CA TYR A 321 -18.22 8.17 -1.14
C TYR A 321 -18.94 9.13 -0.17
N PHE A 322 -18.46 9.26 1.06
CA PHE A 322 -18.98 10.22 2.04
C PHE A 322 -18.24 11.56 2.01
N ILE A 323 -17.17 11.68 1.22
CA ILE A 323 -16.40 12.91 1.05
C ILE A 323 -16.82 13.54 -0.29
N PRO A 324 -17.30 14.80 -0.30
CA PRO A 324 -17.66 15.46 -1.54
C PRO A 324 -16.49 15.55 -2.53
N GLY A 325 -16.78 15.30 -3.81
CA GLY A 325 -15.82 15.42 -4.90
C GLY A 325 -15.35 14.07 -5.45
N ASP A 326 -14.63 14.13 -6.57
CA ASP A 326 -14.09 12.95 -7.23
C ASP A 326 -12.72 12.61 -6.64
N VAL A 327 -12.57 11.41 -6.05
CA VAL A 327 -11.31 10.95 -5.43
C VAL A 327 -10.12 10.88 -6.40
N PHE A 328 -10.36 10.71 -7.72
CA PHE A 328 -9.29 10.78 -8.72
C PHE A 328 -8.74 12.20 -8.88
N TRP A 329 -9.60 13.20 -8.65
CA TRP A 329 -9.24 14.60 -8.66
C TRP A 329 -8.69 15.06 -7.30
N THR A 330 -9.50 14.95 -6.24
CA THR A 330 -9.22 15.53 -4.92
C THR A 330 -8.21 14.75 -4.09
N GLU A 331 -7.92 13.47 -4.40
CA GLU A 331 -7.12 12.55 -3.58
C GLU A 331 -7.70 12.23 -2.19
N GLU A 332 -8.86 12.78 -1.84
CA GLU A 332 -9.45 12.64 -0.51
C GLU A 332 -10.05 11.25 -0.35
N GLY A 333 -9.57 10.52 0.65
CA GLY A 333 -9.93 9.12 0.81
C GLY A 333 -9.13 8.14 -0.06
N HIS A 334 -8.17 8.61 -0.88
CA HIS A 334 -7.43 7.73 -1.79
C HIS A 334 -6.45 6.78 -1.09
N ARG A 335 -5.73 7.21 -0.06
CA ARG A 335 -4.79 6.31 0.65
C ARG A 335 -5.57 5.27 1.47
N LEU A 336 -4.99 4.09 1.68
CA LEU A 336 -5.54 2.98 2.46
C LEU A 336 -6.89 2.45 1.90
N SER A 337 -7.11 2.57 0.60
CA SER A 337 -8.40 2.28 -0.04
C SER A 337 -8.34 1.19 -1.11
N TRP A 338 -7.24 0.43 -1.19
CA TRP A 338 -7.03 -0.63 -2.19
C TRP A 338 -7.15 -0.17 -3.66
N ARG A 339 -7.05 1.14 -3.88
CA ARG A 339 -7.06 1.78 -5.19
C ARG A 339 -5.68 1.70 -5.83
N MET A 340 -5.35 0.53 -6.38
CA MET A 340 -4.04 0.18 -6.92
C MET A 340 -3.93 0.55 -8.39
N MET A 341 -2.94 1.40 -8.73
CA MET A 341 -2.58 1.75 -10.11
C MET A 341 -3.80 2.10 -10.94
N LEU A 342 -4.48 3.23 -10.70
CA LEU A 342 -5.73 3.54 -11.43
C LEU A 342 -5.65 4.79 -12.29
N ARG A 343 -4.66 5.65 -12.02
CA ARG A 343 -4.50 6.93 -12.70
C ARG A 343 -3.03 7.31 -12.76
N ASN A 344 -2.70 8.08 -13.78
CA ASN A 344 -1.47 8.85 -13.83
C ASN A 344 -1.83 10.30 -13.53
N LYS A 345 -1.15 10.93 -12.57
CA LYS A 345 -1.32 12.36 -12.28
C LYS A 345 -0.01 13.07 -12.50
N ALA A 346 -0.10 14.19 -13.17
CA ALA A 346 0.97 15.17 -13.29
C ALA A 346 0.45 16.51 -12.76
N GLY A 347 1.36 17.33 -12.25
CA GLY A 347 0.99 18.64 -11.74
C GLY A 347 2.19 19.56 -11.69
N TYR A 348 1.90 20.85 -11.65
CA TYR A 348 2.85 21.87 -11.25
C TYR A 348 2.19 22.74 -10.19
N ALA A 349 2.97 23.19 -9.21
CA ALA A 349 2.49 24.08 -8.16
C ALA A 349 3.50 25.17 -7.87
N HIS A 350 3.00 26.41 -7.77
CA HIS A 350 3.76 27.57 -7.33
C HIS A 350 3.32 27.95 -5.92
N PHE A 351 4.30 28.04 -5.02
CA PHE A 351 4.08 28.46 -3.65
C PHE A 351 4.44 29.94 -3.53
N TYR A 352 3.56 30.72 -2.93
CA TYR A 352 3.76 32.13 -2.69
C TYR A 352 3.68 32.45 -1.21
N ILE A 353 4.55 33.33 -0.75
CA ILE A 353 4.55 33.87 0.60
C ILE A 353 4.25 35.36 0.59
N SER A 354 3.48 35.81 1.57
CA SER A 354 3.25 37.23 1.83
C SER A 354 3.56 37.48 3.31
N LYS A 355 4.55 38.34 3.54
CA LYS A 355 5.09 38.67 4.88
C LYS A 355 4.37 39.91 5.43
N PRO A 356 4.25 40.08 6.74
CA PRO A 356 3.76 41.33 7.32
C PRO A 356 4.71 42.48 6.97
N ASP A 357 4.16 43.65 6.69
CA ASP A 357 4.93 44.87 6.46
C ASP A 357 5.49 45.39 7.80
N PRO A 358 6.82 45.51 7.97
CA PRO A 358 7.42 46.04 9.20
C PRO A 358 7.02 47.47 9.51
N ASN A 359 6.72 48.27 8.48
CA ASN A 359 6.44 49.70 8.60
C ASN A 359 4.95 50.00 8.75
N ASN A 360 4.07 49.10 8.30
CA ASN A 360 2.61 49.27 8.34
C ASN A 360 1.94 48.07 9.03
N LYS A 361 1.64 48.22 10.33
CA LYS A 361 0.90 47.19 11.08
C LYS A 361 -0.40 46.81 10.37
N GLY A 362 -0.56 45.51 10.09
CA GLY A 362 -1.75 44.94 9.45
C GLY A 362 -1.71 44.90 7.92
N LYS A 363 -0.73 45.52 7.27
CA LYS A 363 -0.48 45.35 5.83
C LYS A 363 0.51 44.22 5.59
N PHE A 364 0.44 43.66 4.38
CA PHE A 364 1.28 42.56 3.94
C PHE A 364 2.02 42.98 2.68
N LEU A 365 3.27 42.55 2.57
CA LEU A 365 4.10 42.74 1.39
C LEU A 365 3.54 41.93 0.20
N PRO A 366 3.88 42.33 -1.05
CA PRO A 366 3.54 41.57 -2.25
C PRO A 366 3.97 40.10 -2.15
N ARG A 367 3.29 39.25 -2.93
CA ARG A 367 3.57 37.81 -2.95
C ARG A 367 4.95 37.56 -3.56
N GLU A 368 5.79 36.87 -2.82
CA GLU A 368 7.09 36.38 -3.28
C GLU A 368 6.99 34.87 -3.58
N SER A 369 7.60 34.40 -4.67
CA SER A 369 7.66 32.98 -4.99
C SER A 369 8.64 32.23 -4.09
N ILE A 370 8.24 31.06 -3.61
CA ILE A 370 9.12 30.15 -2.86
C ILE A 370 9.68 29.10 -3.82
N ASP A 371 10.99 28.93 -3.81
CA ASP A 371 11.63 27.81 -4.49
C ASP A 371 11.50 26.53 -3.64
N VAL A 372 10.63 25.62 -4.09
CA VAL A 372 10.36 24.36 -3.38
C VAL A 372 11.55 23.41 -3.37
N TYR A 373 12.46 23.52 -4.34
CA TYR A 373 13.61 22.63 -4.48
C TYR A 373 14.76 22.98 -3.51
N GLN A 374 14.69 24.14 -2.84
CA GLN A 374 15.56 24.43 -1.69
C GLN A 374 15.28 23.53 -0.49
N TYR A 375 14.09 22.92 -0.44
CA TYR A 375 13.63 22.13 0.71
C TYR A 375 13.36 20.66 0.37
N LEU A 376 12.97 20.39 -0.88
CA LEU A 376 12.47 19.10 -1.31
C LEU A 376 13.32 18.54 -2.45
N THR A 377 13.49 17.22 -2.44
CA THR A 377 14.02 16.52 -3.61
C THR A 377 13.04 16.59 -4.78
N TYR A 378 13.53 16.41 -6.01
CA TYR A 378 12.67 16.40 -7.20
C TYR A 378 11.49 15.43 -7.09
N LYS A 379 11.75 14.21 -6.59
CA LYS A 379 10.73 13.18 -6.38
C LYS A 379 9.61 13.64 -5.43
N GLN A 380 9.99 14.33 -4.35
CA GLN A 380 9.04 14.85 -3.36
C GLN A 380 8.21 16.00 -3.91
N ALA A 381 8.84 16.96 -4.59
CA ALA A 381 8.16 18.08 -5.22
C ALA A 381 7.17 17.60 -6.29
N SER A 382 7.62 16.70 -7.19
CA SER A 382 6.79 16.11 -8.24
C SER A 382 5.53 15.44 -7.66
N LYS A 383 5.68 14.65 -6.59
CA LYS A 383 4.52 14.02 -5.92
C LYS A 383 3.63 15.03 -5.20
N MET A 384 4.21 16.06 -4.59
CA MET A 384 3.48 17.10 -3.87
C MET A 384 2.57 17.90 -4.82
N PHE A 385 2.98 18.17 -6.05
CA PHE A 385 2.25 19.03 -7.00
C PHE A 385 0.85 18.58 -7.39
N PHE A 386 0.45 17.35 -7.06
CA PHE A 386 -0.92 16.86 -7.24
C PHE A 386 -1.50 16.18 -5.99
N SER A 387 -0.81 16.32 -4.84
CA SER A 387 -1.19 15.73 -3.55
C SER A 387 -1.53 16.85 -2.55
N PRO A 388 -2.83 17.14 -2.30
CA PRO A 388 -3.22 18.29 -1.51
C PRO A 388 -2.74 18.23 -0.06
N ASP A 389 -2.68 17.03 0.53
CA ASP A 389 -2.16 16.87 1.88
C ASP A 389 -0.68 17.21 2.00
N MET A 390 0.12 16.89 0.97
CA MET A 390 1.53 17.25 0.91
C MET A 390 1.71 18.75 0.68
N MET A 391 0.88 19.38 -0.18
CA MET A 391 0.90 20.84 -0.36
C MET A 391 0.61 21.57 0.95
N TRP A 392 -0.40 21.10 1.69
CA TRP A 392 -0.75 21.65 3.00
C TRP A 392 0.38 21.45 4.03
N GLN A 393 0.98 20.26 4.09
CA GLN A 393 2.12 20.00 4.98
C GLN A 393 3.31 20.89 4.65
N PHE A 394 3.62 21.09 3.37
CA PHE A 394 4.72 21.95 2.94
C PHE A 394 4.46 23.42 3.30
N ALA A 395 3.25 23.93 3.10
CA ALA A 395 2.87 25.27 3.54
C ALA A 395 3.12 25.46 5.05
N ARG A 396 2.77 24.48 5.88
CA ARG A 396 3.04 24.56 7.33
C ARG A 396 4.52 24.48 7.67
N PHE A 397 5.27 23.67 6.95
CA PHE A 397 6.71 23.59 7.11
C PHE A 397 7.37 24.95 6.80
N VAL A 398 7.03 25.56 5.67
CA VAL A 398 7.53 26.88 5.28
C VAL A 398 7.15 27.93 6.33
N LYS A 399 5.91 27.94 6.81
CA LYS A 399 5.49 28.84 7.89
C LYS A 399 6.42 28.73 9.10
N LYS A 400 6.69 27.49 9.57
CA LYS A 400 7.56 27.24 10.72
C LYS A 400 9.02 27.66 10.47
N ASP A 401 9.52 27.48 9.25
CA ASP A 401 10.85 27.93 8.85
C ASP A 401 10.97 29.46 8.95
N TYR A 402 9.99 30.21 8.44
CA TYR A 402 9.97 31.68 8.56
C TYR A 402 9.78 32.16 10.00
N GLU A 403 8.95 31.48 10.80
CA GLU A 403 8.80 31.77 12.23
C GLU A 403 10.14 31.58 12.98
N SER A 404 10.91 30.54 12.63
CA SER A 404 12.24 30.30 13.22
C SER A 404 13.26 31.38 12.85
N LYS A 405 13.04 32.07 11.72
CA LYS A 405 13.82 33.22 11.24
C LYS A 405 13.31 34.56 11.80
N GLY A 406 12.35 34.54 12.73
CA GLY A 406 11.80 35.73 13.38
C GLY A 406 10.67 36.43 12.62
N ILE A 407 10.21 35.88 11.48
CA ILE A 407 9.10 36.44 10.70
C ILE A 407 7.83 35.66 11.05
N SER A 408 7.07 36.21 11.99
CA SER A 408 5.77 35.67 12.39
C SER A 408 4.63 36.17 11.48
N ASP A 409 3.49 35.49 11.52
CA ASP A 409 2.28 35.83 10.78
C ASP A 409 2.39 35.84 9.25
N VAL A 410 3.13 34.89 8.67
CA VAL A 410 3.21 34.75 7.21
C VAL A 410 1.94 34.12 6.62
N LYS A 411 1.53 34.60 5.44
CA LYS A 411 0.47 34.00 4.62
C LYS A 411 1.08 33.20 3.49
N ILE A 412 0.55 32.01 3.25
CA ILE A 412 1.05 31.11 2.21
C ILE A 412 -0.08 30.73 1.27
N PHE A 413 0.16 30.90 -0.02
CA PHE A 413 -0.78 30.64 -1.10
C PHE A 413 -0.18 29.59 -2.03
N VAL A 414 -1.04 28.73 -2.58
CA VAL A 414 -0.63 27.67 -3.50
C VAL A 414 -1.47 27.76 -4.75
N ASP A 415 -0.81 28.01 -5.87
CA ASP A 415 -1.38 27.94 -7.21
C ASP A 415 -0.92 26.63 -7.85
N ALA A 416 -1.81 25.65 -7.93
CA ALA A 416 -1.51 24.36 -8.51
C ALA A 416 -2.48 24.01 -9.63
N LYS A 417 -1.93 23.41 -10.68
CA LYS A 417 -2.68 22.84 -11.80
C LYS A 417 -2.32 21.38 -11.98
N VAL A 418 -3.32 20.57 -12.28
CA VAL A 418 -3.21 19.10 -12.30
C VAL A 418 -3.81 18.55 -13.60
N SER A 419 -3.12 17.55 -14.14
CA SER A 419 -3.56 16.70 -15.24
C SER A 419 -3.80 15.29 -14.72
N VAL A 420 -4.85 14.63 -15.23
CA VAL A 420 -5.20 13.24 -14.92
C VAL A 420 -5.20 12.46 -16.23
N ASN A 421 -4.47 11.34 -16.28
CA ASN A 421 -4.40 10.43 -17.42
C ASN A 421 -4.04 11.11 -18.77
N GLY A 422 -3.17 12.13 -18.72
CA GLY A 422 -2.72 12.85 -19.92
C GLY A 422 -3.70 13.92 -20.41
N SER A 423 -4.72 14.29 -19.62
CA SER A 423 -5.57 15.44 -19.90
C SER A 423 -4.79 16.76 -19.91
N GLU A 424 -5.44 17.84 -20.33
CA GLU A 424 -4.94 19.19 -20.05
C GLU A 424 -4.77 19.45 -18.54
N TYR A 425 -3.98 20.46 -18.21
CA TYR A 425 -3.77 20.91 -16.85
C TYR A 425 -4.87 21.88 -16.42
N TYR A 426 -5.66 21.49 -15.43
CA TYR A 426 -6.73 22.32 -14.90
C TYR A 426 -6.41 22.85 -13.50
N GLN A 427 -7.01 23.99 -13.14
CA GLN A 427 -6.82 24.61 -11.83
C GLN A 427 -7.28 23.68 -10.71
N PHE A 428 -6.36 23.31 -9.82
CA PHE A 428 -6.60 22.35 -8.74
C PHE A 428 -6.85 23.01 -7.40
N THR A 429 -6.16 24.11 -7.11
CA THR A 429 -6.26 24.85 -5.84
C THR A 429 -6.76 26.27 -6.05
N ASN A 430 -7.40 26.85 -5.05
CA ASN A 430 -7.71 28.28 -5.03
C ASN A 430 -6.44 29.10 -4.71
N PRO A 431 -5.88 29.88 -5.67
CA PRO A 431 -4.63 30.62 -5.47
C PRO A 431 -4.71 31.76 -4.46
N ASN A 432 -5.91 32.12 -4.01
CA ASN A 432 -6.16 33.18 -3.04
C ASN A 432 -6.45 32.65 -1.64
N TYR A 433 -6.45 31.32 -1.47
CA TYR A 433 -6.71 30.70 -0.19
C TYR A 433 -5.43 30.62 0.64
N ASN A 434 -5.50 31.09 1.90
CA ASN A 434 -4.35 31.07 2.80
C ASN A 434 -4.21 29.71 3.49
N LEU A 435 -3.26 28.89 3.04
CA LEU A 435 -3.01 27.57 3.61
C LEU A 435 -2.25 27.61 4.95
N ALA A 436 -1.56 28.71 5.27
CA ALA A 436 -0.70 28.81 6.46
C ALA A 436 -1.45 28.59 7.81
N TYR A 437 -2.75 28.92 7.85
CA TYR A 437 -3.59 28.81 9.05
C TYR A 437 -4.76 27.83 8.89
N THR A 438 -4.81 27.12 7.77
CA THR A 438 -5.91 26.19 7.50
C THR A 438 -5.70 24.90 8.29
N THR A 439 -6.74 24.41 8.94
CA THR A 439 -6.74 23.09 9.59
C THR A 439 -7.06 22.01 8.59
N TRP A 440 -6.41 20.85 8.69
CA TRP A 440 -6.70 19.70 7.84
C TRP A 440 -8.00 19.00 8.27
N SER A 441 -8.95 18.83 7.35
CA SER A 441 -10.13 17.99 7.58
C SER A 441 -9.80 16.52 7.29
N TYR A 442 -9.77 15.65 8.31
CA TYR A 442 -9.38 14.24 8.12
C TYR A 442 -10.45 13.38 7.42
N PHE A 443 -11.72 13.71 7.64
CA PHE A 443 -12.87 12.92 7.18
C PHE A 443 -13.80 13.72 6.26
N GLY A 444 -13.37 14.89 5.79
CA GLY A 444 -14.20 15.76 4.96
C GLY A 444 -13.38 16.52 3.93
N HIS A 445 -14.11 17.22 3.07
CA HIS A 445 -13.56 17.94 1.93
C HIS A 445 -12.78 19.20 2.36
N GLN A 446 -11.62 19.44 1.73
CA GLN A 446 -10.86 20.68 1.90
C GLN A 446 -11.42 21.79 1.01
N LYS A 447 -11.89 22.88 1.62
CA LYS A 447 -12.54 24.01 0.91
C LYS A 447 -11.69 24.72 -0.14
N TRP A 448 -10.37 24.53 -0.11
CA TRP A 448 -9.41 25.18 -1.02
C TRP A 448 -9.09 24.34 -2.25
N ILE A 449 -9.52 23.08 -2.29
CA ILE A 449 -9.45 22.24 -3.47
C ILE A 449 -10.63 22.61 -4.36
N LEU A 450 -10.34 22.93 -5.63
CA LEU A 450 -11.37 23.25 -6.60
C LEU A 450 -12.07 21.97 -7.10
N PRO A 451 -13.37 22.05 -7.45
CA PRO A 451 -14.09 20.91 -7.99
C PRO A 451 -13.46 20.43 -9.30
N LYS A 452 -13.75 19.17 -9.65
CA LYS A 452 -13.35 18.59 -10.92
C LYS A 452 -13.89 19.47 -12.08
N PRO A 453 -13.05 19.84 -13.07
CA PRO A 453 -13.51 20.59 -14.23
C PRO A 453 -14.52 19.77 -15.03
N LYS A 454 -15.49 20.43 -15.67
CA LYS A 454 -16.50 19.74 -16.48
C LYS A 454 -15.91 19.16 -17.77
N GLU A 455 -14.85 19.81 -18.25
CA GLU A 455 -14.05 19.49 -19.42
C GLU A 455 -13.14 18.29 -19.19
N LEU A 456 -12.93 17.90 -17.92
CA LEU A 456 -12.25 16.65 -17.60
C LEU A 456 -13.22 15.48 -17.81
N HIS A 457 -13.31 15.06 -19.07
CA HIS A 457 -14.02 13.87 -19.52
C HIS A 457 -13.28 12.63 -19.03
N LEU A 458 -13.44 12.29 -17.75
CA LEU A 458 -13.23 10.91 -17.32
C LEU A 458 -14.33 10.12 -18.02
N SER A 459 -13.97 9.14 -18.84
CA SER A 459 -14.83 8.55 -19.87
C SER A 459 -16.01 7.74 -19.31
N TYR A 460 -16.88 8.28 -18.45
CA TYR A 460 -18.05 7.58 -17.93
C TYR A 460 -18.81 6.95 -19.08
N VAL A 461 -19.06 5.64 -18.99
CA VAL A 461 -19.80 4.85 -19.96
C VAL A 461 -21.05 5.66 -20.36
N GLU A 462 -21.05 6.22 -21.57
CA GLU A 462 -22.25 6.78 -22.20
C GLU A 462 -23.12 5.65 -22.72
#